data_AF-A0AA35TLA0-F1
#
_entry.id   AF-A0AA35TLA0-F1
#
_cell.length_a   1.000
_cell.length_b   1.000
_cell.length_c   1.000
_cell.angle_alpha   90.00
_cell.angle_beta   90.00
_cell.angle_gamma   90.00
#
_symmetry.space_group_name_H-M   'P 1'
#
loop_
_entity.id
_entity.type
_entity.pdbx_description
1 polymer ?
#
loop_
_entity_poly.entity_id
_entity_poly.type
_entity_poly.pdbx_seq_one_letter_code
_entity_poly.pdbx_strand_id
1 'polypeptide(L)'
;MAMRIFVKICCGNTATEPQTYAISCNPTASIESLKSQAFARWLENSSENSERNSDQFRLWLSGTPALLSDKDKIQNVLREGDFVILCPKDVPQTESDVCYNGGLPTYGPYP
;
A
#
# COMPACT_ATOMS: atom_id res chain seq x y z
N MET A 1 4.50 21.33 5.20
CA MET A 1 4.63 20.16 6.09
C MET A 1 4.48 18.91 5.26
N ALA A 2 5.44 17.99 5.32
CA ALA A 2 5.37 16.70 4.64
C ALA A 2 5.06 15.62 5.68
N MET A 3 4.21 14.68 5.31
CA MET A 3 3.72 13.59 6.15
C MET A 3 4.32 12.28 5.67
N ARG A 4 4.72 11.39 6.58
CA ARG A 4 5.28 10.08 6.21
C ARG A 4 4.21 9.00 6.31
N ILE A 5 4.05 8.24 5.23
CA ILE A 5 3.17 7.07 5.15
C ILE A 5 4.00 5.86 4.75
N PHE A 6 3.72 4.71 5.34
CA PHE A 6 4.38 3.46 5.00
C PHE A 6 3.51 2.66 4.03
N VAL A 7 3.97 2.45 2.81
CA VAL A 7 3.25 1.69 1.79
C VAL A 7 3.85 0.31 1.65
N LYS A 8 3.08 -0.71 1.99
CA LYS A 8 3.35 -2.13 1.73
C LYS A 8 2.85 -2.49 0.35
N ILE A 9 3.67 -3.13 -0.46
CA ILE A 9 3.29 -3.48 -1.84
C ILE A 9 3.24 -4.98 -1.99
N CYS A 10 2.12 -5.46 -2.53
CA CYS A 10 1.76 -6.86 -2.59
C CYS A 10 1.55 -7.26 -4.05
N CYS A 11 2.60 -7.72 -4.72
CA CYS A 11 2.54 -8.18 -6.11
C CYS A 11 2.48 -9.71 -6.18
N GLY A 12 1.26 -10.27 -6.17
CA GLY A 12 0.96 -11.64 -6.60
C GLY A 12 1.33 -12.78 -5.63
N ASN A 13 0.75 -13.96 -5.89
CA ASN A 13 0.66 -15.18 -5.06
C ASN A 13 1.97 -15.75 -4.45
N THR A 14 3.12 -15.18 -4.81
CA THR A 14 4.45 -15.60 -4.36
C THR A 14 5.30 -14.40 -3.97
N ALA A 15 4.70 -13.36 -3.39
CA ALA A 15 5.45 -12.32 -2.71
C ALA A 15 6.01 -12.89 -1.41
N THR A 16 7.18 -13.53 -1.50
CA THR A 16 7.87 -14.16 -0.36
C THR A 16 8.12 -13.17 0.79
N GLU A 17 8.16 -11.85 0.52
CA GLU A 17 8.22 -10.81 1.55
C GLU A 17 7.55 -9.50 1.05
N PRO A 18 6.60 -8.89 1.77
CA PRO A 18 6.01 -7.61 1.38
C PRO A 18 7.02 -6.47 1.49
N GLN A 19 7.24 -5.73 0.40
CA GLN A 19 8.14 -4.59 0.40
C GLN A 19 7.43 -3.35 0.99
N THR A 20 8.03 -2.77 2.03
CA THR A 20 7.51 -1.57 2.69
C THR A 20 8.34 -0.35 2.32
N TYR A 21 7.69 0.68 1.81
CA TYR A 21 8.33 1.94 1.42
C TYR A 21 7.80 3.09 2.26
N ALA A 22 8.71 3.90 2.84
CA ALA A 22 8.33 5.15 3.47
C ALA A 22 8.19 6.24 2.40
N ILE A 23 6.97 6.71 2.17
CA ILE A 23 6.65 7.77 1.22
C ILE A 23 6.37 9.06 1.99
N SER A 24 7.12 10.11 1.66
CA SER A 24 6.85 11.46 2.17
C SER A 24 5.87 12.15 1.23
N CYS A 25 4.62 12.27 1.65
CA CYS A 25 3.53 12.86 0.88
C CYS A 25 2.99 14.14 1.52
N ASN A 26 2.32 14.98 0.74
CA ASN A 26 1.64 16.16 1.28
C ASN A 26 0.26 15.75 1.83
N PRO A 27 -0.07 16.00 3.11
CA PRO A 27 -1.37 15.61 3.70
C PRO A 27 -2.59 16.16 2.95
N THR A 28 -2.43 17.28 2.24
CA THR A 28 -3.51 17.89 1.44
C THR A 28 -3.66 17.27 0.05
N ALA A 29 -2.75 16.39 -0.36
CA ALA A 29 -2.82 15.66 -1.62
C ALA A 29 -3.85 14.52 -1.56
N SER A 30 -4.23 14.03 -2.74
CA SER A 30 -5.14 12.92 -2.89
C SER A 30 -4.44 11.57 -2.72
N ILE A 31 -5.19 10.54 -2.36
CA ILE A 31 -4.71 9.16 -2.29
C ILE A 31 -4.15 8.70 -3.65
N GLU A 32 -4.72 9.16 -4.77
CA GLU A 32 -4.18 8.90 -6.12
C GLU A 32 -2.71 9.33 -6.28
N SER A 33 -2.35 10.48 -5.72
CA SER A 33 -0.98 11.01 -5.75
C SER A 33 -0.04 10.21 -4.85
N LEU A 34 -0.53 9.73 -3.70
CA LEU A 34 0.23 8.83 -2.82
C LEU A 34 0.47 7.49 -3.51
N LYS A 35 -0.58 6.92 -4.13
CA LYS A 35 -0.54 5.67 -4.91
C LYS A 35 0.51 5.74 -6.00
N SER A 36 0.47 6.81 -6.80
CA SER A 36 1.39 6.99 -7.92
C SER A 36 2.84 7.14 -7.45
N GLN A 37 3.09 7.88 -6.35
CA GLN A 37 4.43 7.99 -5.77
C GLN A 37 4.95 6.67 -5.21
N ALA A 38 4.10 5.92 -4.50
CA ALA A 38 4.47 4.63 -3.94
C ALA A 38 4.76 3.61 -5.04
N PHE A 39 3.93 3.61 -6.09
CA PHE A 39 4.13 2.77 -7.27
C PHE A 39 5.43 3.12 -8.01
N ALA A 40 5.70 4.41 -8.23
CA ALA A 40 6.95 4.85 -8.84
C ALA A 40 8.16 4.40 -8.00
N ARG A 41 8.08 4.52 -6.67
CA ARG A 41 9.18 4.14 -5.77
C ARG A 41 9.45 2.63 -5.77
N TRP A 42 8.40 1.84 -5.92
CA TRP A 42 8.49 0.40 -6.12
C TRP A 42 9.12 0.07 -7.45
N LEU A 43 8.66 0.69 -8.54
CA LEU A 43 9.21 0.47 -9.88
C LEU A 43 10.70 0.83 -9.95
N GLU A 44 11.13 1.88 -9.26
CA GLU A 44 12.55 2.23 -9.14
C GLU A 44 13.39 1.16 -8.43
N ASN A 45 12.81 0.43 -7.47
CA ASN A 45 13.51 -0.58 -6.67
C ASN A 45 13.26 -2.03 -7.15
N SER A 46 12.22 -2.24 -7.95
CA SER A 46 11.84 -3.54 -8.46
C SER A 46 12.46 -3.70 -9.84
N SER A 47 13.25 -4.75 -10.02
CA SER A 47 13.76 -5.11 -11.35
C SER A 47 12.64 -5.61 -12.29
N GLU A 48 11.42 -5.80 -11.78
CA GLU A 48 10.22 -5.98 -12.60
C GLU A 48 9.84 -4.66 -13.27
N ASN A 49 10.46 -4.40 -14.42
CA ASN A 49 10.16 -3.28 -15.31
C ASN A 49 8.91 -3.52 -16.19
N SER A 50 8.02 -4.42 -15.79
CA SER A 50 7.04 -5.00 -16.71
C SER A 50 5.67 -4.36 -16.56
N GLU A 51 5.40 -3.36 -17.41
CA GLU A 51 4.09 -2.99 -18.00
C GLU A 51 2.91 -2.65 -17.08
N ARG A 52 3.05 -2.77 -15.75
CA ARG A 52 1.98 -2.48 -14.81
C ARG A 52 1.82 -0.98 -14.65
N ASN A 53 0.56 -0.53 -14.72
CA ASN A 53 0.18 0.88 -14.51
C ASN A 53 -0.32 1.06 -13.08
N SER A 54 -0.09 2.24 -12.49
CA SER A 54 -0.62 2.59 -11.16
C SER A 54 -2.15 2.48 -11.08
N ASP A 55 -2.87 2.61 -12.21
CA ASP A 55 -4.31 2.39 -12.29
C ASP A 55 -4.72 0.94 -12.03
N GLN A 56 -3.85 -0.02 -12.33
CA GLN A 56 -4.10 -1.44 -12.06
C GLN A 56 -3.96 -1.80 -10.59
N PHE A 57 -3.69 -0.83 -9.70
CA PHE A 57 -3.57 -1.05 -8.26
C PHE A 57 -4.65 -0.31 -7.46
N ARG A 58 -4.96 -0.90 -6.30
CA ARG A 58 -5.84 -0.37 -5.27
C ARG A 58 -5.05 -0.17 -3.99
N LEU A 59 -5.37 0.91 -3.29
CA LEU A 59 -4.80 1.21 -1.98
C LEU A 59 -5.80 0.80 -0.91
N TRP A 60 -5.31 0.08 0.08
CA TRP A 60 -6.07 -0.37 1.23
C TRP A 60 -5.41 0.18 2.49
N LEU A 61 -6.21 0.50 3.50
CA LEU A 61 -5.66 0.87 4.79
C LEU A 61 -5.12 -0.39 5.50
N SER A 62 -3.92 -0.36 6.06
CA SER A 62 -3.42 -1.50 6.84
C SER A 62 -4.21 -1.60 8.15
N GLY A 63 -4.66 -2.80 8.51
CA GLY A 63 -5.42 -3.04 9.74
C GLY A 63 -6.94 -2.85 9.59
N THR A 64 -7.39 -2.28 8.48
CA THR A 64 -8.82 -2.23 8.15
C THR A 64 -9.03 -2.67 6.70
N PRO A 65 -9.98 -3.55 6.38
CA PRO A 65 -10.35 -3.88 5.00
C PRO A 65 -11.05 -2.71 4.26
N ALA A 66 -10.71 -1.47 4.59
CA ALA A 66 -11.22 -0.26 3.98
C ALA A 66 -10.43 0.05 2.71
N LEU A 67 -11.13 -0.02 1.58
CA LEU A 67 -10.62 0.46 0.29
C LEU A 67 -10.52 1.99 0.36
N LEU A 68 -9.33 2.52 0.10
CA LEU A 68 -9.11 3.97 0.04
C LEU A 68 -9.47 4.45 -1.37
N SER A 69 -10.36 5.45 -1.44
CA SER A 69 -10.76 6.02 -2.72
C SER A 69 -9.67 6.98 -3.21
N ASP A 70 -9.35 6.92 -4.51
CA ASP A 70 -8.35 7.80 -5.13
C ASP A 70 -8.67 9.30 -4.96
N LYS A 71 -9.96 9.63 -4.81
CA LYS A 71 -10.48 10.99 -4.61
C LYS A 71 -10.36 11.51 -3.18
N ASP A 72 -10.13 10.63 -2.20
CA ASP A 72 -9.98 11.05 -0.81
C ASP A 72 -8.65 11.77 -0.60
N LYS A 73 -8.66 12.76 0.30
CA LYS A 73 -7.43 13.43 0.72
C LYS A 73 -6.73 12.60 1.78
N ILE A 74 -5.40 12.52 1.71
CA ILE A 74 -4.58 11.74 2.64
C ILE A 74 -4.92 12.07 4.09
N GLN A 75 -4.96 13.35 4.47
CA GLN A 75 -5.29 13.78 5.84
C GLN A 75 -6.67 13.36 6.36
N ASN A 76 -7.63 13.02 5.49
CA ASN A 76 -8.97 12.62 5.90
C ASN A 76 -9.01 11.14 6.31
N VAL A 77 -8.11 10.32 5.76
CA VAL A 77 -8.14 8.86 5.87
C VAL A 77 -6.87 8.25 6.45
N LEU A 78 -5.76 8.98 6.43
CA LEU A 78 -4.43 8.55 6.88
C LEU A 78 -3.86 9.55 7.89
N ARG A 79 -3.05 9.05 8.81
CA ARG A 79 -2.28 9.80 9.81
C ARG A 79 -0.79 9.50 9.66
N GLU A 80 0.04 10.36 10.24
CA GLU A 80 1.48 10.21 10.09
C GLU A 80 1.93 8.88 10.71
N GLY A 81 2.67 8.09 9.95
CA GLY A 81 3.07 6.75 10.34
C GLY A 81 2.04 5.65 10.04
N ASP A 82 0.91 5.97 9.38
CA ASP A 82 -0.02 4.94 8.93
C ASP A 82 0.62 4.01 7.91
N PHE A 83 0.11 2.78 7.92
CA PHE A 83 0.47 1.76 6.96
C PHE A 83 -0.67 1.59 5.96
N VAL A 84 -0.31 1.49 4.68
CA VAL A 84 -1.25 1.23 3.59
C VAL A 84 -0.73 0.11 2.72
N ILE A 85 -1.63 -0.60 2.07
CA ILE A 85 -1.31 -1.76 1.26
C ILE A 85 -1.70 -1.46 -0.19
N LEU A 86 -0.74 -1.58 -1.09
CA LEU A 86 -0.92 -1.44 -2.53
C LEU A 86 -1.02 -2.83 -3.15
N CYS A 87 -2.22 -3.19 -3.62
CA CYS A 87 -2.49 -4.48 -4.26
C CYS A 87 -2.99 -4.29 -5.70
N PRO A 88 -2.68 -5.19 -6.63
CA PRO A 88 -3.30 -5.21 -7.95
C PRO A 88 -4.82 -5.36 -7.85
N LYS A 89 -5.57 -4.72 -8.76
CA LYS A 89 -7.02 -4.87 -8.92
C LYS A 89 -7.43 -6.32 -9.24
N ASP A 90 -6.52 -7.07 -9.86
CA ASP A 90 -6.69 -8.48 -10.23
C ASP A 90 -6.63 -9.42 -9.01
N VAL A 91 -5.97 -8.99 -7.93
CA VAL A 91 -5.80 -9.80 -6.73
C VAL A 91 -7.04 -9.62 -5.83
N PRO A 92 -7.79 -10.70 -5.53
CA PRO A 92 -8.91 -10.63 -4.60
C PRO A 92 -8.46 -10.15 -3.21
N GLN A 93 -9.37 -9.49 -2.51
CA GLN A 93 -9.11 -8.93 -1.18
C GLN A 93 -8.61 -9.97 -0.17
N THR A 94 -9.00 -11.24 -0.32
CA THR A 94 -8.52 -12.37 0.48
C THR A 94 -7.04 -12.66 0.32
N GLU A 95 -6.45 -12.40 -0.85
CA GLU A 95 -5.01 -12.55 -1.08
C GLU A 95 -4.24 -11.29 -0.65
N SER A 96 -4.90 -10.14 -0.60
CA SER A 96 -4.38 -8.95 0.10
C SER A 96 -4.23 -9.21 1.61
N ASP A 97 -5.10 -10.04 2.18
CA ASP A 97 -5.03 -10.49 3.58
C ASP A 97 -3.82 -11.42 3.83
N VAL A 98 -3.41 -12.22 2.84
CA VAL A 98 -2.18 -13.02 2.90
C VAL A 98 -0.95 -12.11 2.90
N CYS A 99 -0.96 -11.00 2.16
CA CYS A 99 0.13 -10.03 2.21
C CYS A 99 0.12 -9.18 3.50
N TYR A 100 -1.06 -9.02 4.11
CA TYR A 100 -1.23 -8.46 5.46
C TYR A 100 -0.67 -9.39 6.56
N ASN A 101 -0.94 -10.70 6.48
CA ASN A 101 -0.51 -11.71 7.46
C ASN A 101 0.89 -12.31 7.19
N GLY A 102 1.37 -12.30 5.95
CA GLY A 102 2.59 -12.98 5.51
C GLY A 102 3.88 -12.20 5.77
N GLY A 103 3.78 -10.92 6.17
CA GLY A 103 4.94 -10.08 6.54
C GLY A 103 4.84 -9.43 7.92
N LEU A 104 3.89 -9.85 8.74
CA LEU A 104 3.95 -9.63 10.17
C LEU A 104 4.34 -10.98 10.79
N PRO A 105 5.34 -11.07 11.69
CA PRO A 105 5.32 -12.20 12.61
C PRO A 105 3.93 -12.17 13.21
N THR A 106 3.23 -13.30 13.12
CA THR A 106 1.94 -13.51 13.76
C THR A 106 2.00 -12.92 15.16
N TYR A 107 1.49 -11.69 15.34
CA TYR A 107 1.14 -11.22 16.65
C TYR A 107 -0.03 -12.13 17.00
N GLY A 108 0.29 -13.18 17.76
CA GLY A 108 -0.67 -14.12 18.30
C GLY A 108 -1.83 -13.36 18.96
N PRO A 109 -2.95 -14.04 19.20
CA PRO A 109 -4.10 -13.43 19.85
C PRO A 109 -3.61 -12.67 21.09
N TYR A 110 -3.82 -11.35 21.11
CA TYR A 110 -3.56 -10.54 22.29
C TYR A 110 -4.32 -11.18 23.47
N PRO A 111 -3.65 -11.55 24.57
CA PRO A 111 -4.32 -11.99 25.80
C PRO A 111 -5.10 -10.85 26.47
#